data_AF-A0AAV2PVQ6-F1
#
_entry.id   AF-A0AAV2PVQ6-F1
#
_cell.length_a   1.000
_cell.length_b   1.000
_cell.length_c   1.000
_cell.angle_alpha   90.00
_cell.angle_beta   90.00
_cell.angle_gamma   90.00
#
_symmetry.space_group_name_H-M   'P 1'
#
loop_
_entity.id
_entity.type
_entity.pdbx_description
1 polymer ?
#
loop_
_entity_poly.entity_id
_entity_poly.type
_entity_poly.pdbx_seq_one_letter_code
_entity_poly.pdbx_strand_id
1 'polypeptide(L)'
;MWRLLALIAVSASSLARPQGYPPPSRSFQGGSERYGQQDLRAEASSFNEQMDPVESLGSNIPGGGVPGQDYPVLASVPDTGFACEDQEFPGYYADTADEAGCQVFHICQEDFRLDSFLCPNGTIFNQQYFICDWWFNVDCASSSEFFSLNANIGELPDAQGAASALSVSNSYKSHSGRSVTPFHQYPPPSVL
;
A
#
# COMPACT_ATOMS: atom_id res chain seq x y z
N MET A 1 30.35 46.42 -13.30
CA MET A 1 31.22 45.55 -14.12
C MET A 1 30.48 44.24 -14.32
N TRP A 2 29.90 44.04 -15.51
CA TRP A 2 29.26 42.78 -15.94
C TRP A 2 30.23 41.62 -15.89
N ARG A 3 29.82 40.42 -15.44
CA ARG A 3 30.16 39.12 -16.05
C ARG A 3 29.17 38.01 -15.66
N LEU A 4 28.38 37.62 -16.66
CA LEU A 4 28.00 36.26 -17.07
C LEU A 4 27.09 35.41 -16.14
N LEU A 5 25.79 35.48 -16.45
CA LEU A 5 24.87 34.34 -16.32
C LEU A 5 25.33 33.23 -17.27
N ALA A 6 25.74 32.08 -16.73
CA ALA A 6 25.96 30.87 -17.50
C ALA A 6 24.60 30.15 -17.66
N LEU A 7 24.03 30.21 -18.86
CA LEU A 7 22.91 29.36 -19.25
C LEU A 7 23.44 27.93 -19.43
N ILE A 8 23.12 27.04 -18.50
CA ILE A 8 23.32 25.60 -18.68
C ILE A 8 22.20 25.12 -19.61
N ALA A 9 22.57 24.73 -20.82
CA ALA A 9 21.68 24.09 -21.77
C ALA A 9 21.24 22.72 -21.21
N VAL A 10 19.94 22.55 -20.98
CA VAL A 10 19.34 21.24 -20.69
C VAL A 10 19.29 20.46 -21.99
N SER A 11 20.18 19.48 -22.15
CA SER A 11 20.11 18.51 -23.24
C SER A 11 18.97 17.52 -22.98
N ALA A 12 17.96 17.53 -23.84
CA ALA A 12 16.89 16.55 -23.85
C ALA A 12 17.42 15.19 -24.31
N SER A 13 17.65 14.27 -23.36
CA SER A 13 17.92 12.87 -23.67
C SER A 13 16.61 12.18 -24.07
N SER A 14 16.59 11.64 -25.28
CA SER A 14 15.47 10.92 -25.87
C SER A 14 15.05 9.74 -25.00
N LEU A 15 13.82 9.76 -24.48
CA LEU A 15 13.22 8.63 -23.76
C LEU A 15 12.93 7.50 -24.76
N ALA A 16 13.77 6.46 -24.76
CA ALA A 16 13.45 5.20 -25.42
C ALA A 16 12.33 4.50 -24.63
N ARG A 17 11.17 4.32 -25.27
CA ARG A 17 10.08 3.48 -24.76
C ARG A 17 10.54 2.02 -24.66
N PRO A 18 10.28 1.30 -23.55
CA PRO A 18 10.50 -0.14 -23.53
C PRO A 18 9.45 -0.82 -24.42
N GLN A 19 9.93 -1.67 -25.32
CA GLN A 19 9.14 -2.58 -26.15
C GLN A 19 8.34 -3.52 -25.23
N GLY A 20 7.03 -3.63 -25.47
CA GLY A 20 6.17 -4.56 -24.75
C GLY A 20 6.59 -6.01 -25.03
N TYR A 21 6.66 -6.82 -23.98
CA TYR A 21 6.91 -8.26 -24.10
C TYR A 21 5.66 -8.95 -24.66
N PRO A 22 5.79 -9.84 -25.65
CA PRO A 22 4.66 -10.66 -26.08
C PRO A 22 4.30 -11.69 -25.00
N PRO A 23 3.02 -12.04 -24.83
CA PRO A 23 2.63 -13.08 -23.89
C PRO A 23 3.15 -14.45 -24.35
N PRO A 24 3.52 -15.36 -23.42
CA PRO A 24 3.91 -16.71 -23.78
C PRO A 24 2.71 -17.47 -24.38
N SER A 25 2.91 -18.05 -25.56
CA SER A 25 1.97 -18.97 -26.19
C SER A 25 1.89 -20.27 -25.38
N ARG A 26 0.82 -20.42 -24.58
CA ARG A 26 0.49 -21.71 -23.95
C ARG A 26 -0.06 -22.66 -25.00
N SER A 27 0.74 -23.63 -25.43
CA SER A 27 0.24 -24.84 -26.06
C SER A 27 -0.41 -25.72 -24.99
N PHE A 28 -1.75 -25.65 -24.91
CA PHE A 28 -2.56 -26.56 -24.11
C PHE A 28 -2.59 -27.93 -24.79
N GLN A 29 -1.71 -28.84 -24.36
CA GLN A 29 -1.86 -30.27 -24.64
C GLN A 29 -2.55 -30.91 -23.44
N GLY A 30 -3.81 -31.29 -23.65
CA GLY A 30 -4.63 -31.97 -22.66
C GLY A 30 -4.02 -33.30 -22.24
N GLY A 31 -3.88 -33.48 -20.93
CA GLY A 31 -3.60 -34.76 -20.28
C GLY A 31 -4.72 -35.06 -19.29
N SER A 32 -5.39 -36.18 -19.49
CA SER A 32 -6.53 -36.66 -18.70
C SER A 32 -6.20 -36.85 -17.22
N GLU A 33 -7.13 -36.44 -16.37
CA GLU A 33 -7.16 -36.65 -14.93
C GLU A 33 -6.98 -38.13 -14.56
N ARG A 34 -6.02 -38.41 -13.66
CA ARG A 34 -6.10 -39.57 -12.74
C ARG A 34 -5.76 -39.12 -11.33
N TYR A 35 -6.79 -39.06 -10.50
CA TYR A 35 -6.68 -38.89 -9.06
C TYR A 35 -6.10 -40.18 -8.45
N GLY A 36 -4.92 -40.07 -7.83
CA GLY A 36 -4.34 -41.11 -6.97
C GLY A 36 -3.24 -41.95 -7.60
N GLN A 37 -1.98 -41.49 -7.49
CA GLN A 37 -0.84 -42.39 -7.30
C GLN A 37 0.31 -41.68 -6.56
N GLN A 38 0.99 -42.43 -5.70
CA GLN A 38 1.97 -41.97 -4.73
C GLN A 38 3.36 -41.80 -5.36
N ASP A 39 3.87 -40.56 -5.42
CA ASP A 39 5.30 -40.27 -5.59
C ASP A 39 5.82 -39.50 -4.37
N LEU A 40 5.74 -40.14 -3.20
CA LEU A 40 6.33 -39.65 -1.95
C LEU A 40 7.73 -40.26 -1.79
N ARG A 41 8.77 -39.72 -2.45
CA ARG A 41 10.14 -39.66 -1.88
C ARG A 41 11.29 -39.01 -2.69
N ALA A 42 11.12 -38.42 -3.87
CA ALA A 42 12.31 -38.03 -4.66
C ALA A 42 12.45 -36.56 -5.09
N GLU A 43 11.58 -35.62 -4.72
CA GLU A 43 11.76 -34.20 -5.08
C GLU A 43 11.71 -33.21 -3.91
N ALA A 44 11.44 -33.66 -2.69
CA ALA A 44 11.37 -32.78 -1.51
C ALA A 44 12.73 -32.48 -0.84
N SER A 45 13.86 -32.73 -1.50
CA SER A 45 15.20 -32.64 -0.88
C SER A 45 16.20 -31.74 -1.61
N SER A 46 15.73 -30.85 -2.49
CA SER A 46 16.58 -29.78 -3.04
C SER A 46 15.97 -28.40 -2.74
N PHE A 47 15.76 -28.10 -1.46
CA PHE A 47 15.73 -26.70 -1.04
C PHE A 47 17.19 -26.24 -1.00
N ASN A 48 17.60 -25.49 -2.02
CA ASN A 48 18.92 -24.89 -2.05
C ASN A 48 19.09 -24.02 -0.80
N GLU A 49 20.05 -24.39 0.04
CA GLU A 49 20.31 -23.85 1.39
C GLU A 49 20.92 -22.43 1.36
N GLN A 50 20.73 -21.68 0.27
CA GLN A 50 21.50 -20.47 -0.07
C GLN A 50 20.66 -19.28 -0.55
N MET A 51 19.33 -19.31 -0.40
CA MET A 51 18.52 -18.13 -0.72
C MET A 51 18.64 -17.13 0.44
N ASP A 52 19.23 -15.96 0.19
CA ASP A 52 19.17 -14.84 1.13
C ASP A 52 17.68 -14.51 1.39
N PRO A 53 17.20 -14.66 2.65
CA PRO A 53 15.81 -14.37 2.98
C PRO A 53 15.38 -12.95 2.60
N VAL A 54 16.30 -11.98 2.65
CA VAL A 54 16.01 -10.56 2.35
C VAL A 54 15.84 -10.34 0.84
N GLU A 55 16.67 -10.99 0.02
CA GLU A 55 16.53 -10.92 -1.44
C GLU A 55 15.25 -11.61 -1.94
N SER A 56 14.84 -12.68 -1.24
CA SER A 56 13.55 -13.32 -1.47
C SER A 56 12.37 -12.38 -1.20
N LEU A 57 12.44 -11.52 -0.18
CA LEU A 57 11.40 -10.53 0.11
C LEU A 57 11.22 -9.55 -1.06
N GLY A 58 12.32 -8.98 -1.57
CA GLY A 58 12.27 -8.02 -2.67
C GLY A 58 11.64 -8.59 -3.94
N SER A 59 11.80 -9.89 -4.20
CA SER A 59 11.22 -10.56 -5.36
C SER A 59 9.71 -10.82 -5.25
N ASN A 60 9.16 -10.88 -4.04
CA ASN A 60 7.76 -11.23 -3.79
C ASN A 60 6.89 -10.03 -3.39
N ILE A 61 7.50 -8.90 -3.03
CA ILE A 61 6.79 -7.66 -2.69
C ILE A 61 6.57 -6.82 -3.96
N PRO A 62 5.33 -6.39 -4.26
CA PRO A 62 5.04 -5.50 -5.39
C PRO A 62 5.83 -4.18 -5.36
N GLY A 63 5.90 -3.53 -6.52
CA GLY A 63 6.55 -2.21 -6.67
C GLY A 63 8.06 -2.27 -6.92
N GLY A 64 8.70 -3.44 -6.77
CA GLY A 64 10.10 -3.64 -7.14
C GLY A 64 11.11 -2.90 -6.26
N GLY A 65 10.72 -2.54 -5.03
CA GLY A 65 11.60 -1.89 -4.07
C GLY A 65 12.58 -2.84 -3.40
N VAL A 66 13.70 -2.30 -2.97
CA VAL A 66 14.78 -2.98 -2.24
C VAL A 66 14.49 -2.92 -0.73
N PRO A 67 14.29 -4.08 -0.06
CA PRO A 67 14.10 -4.09 1.39
C PRO A 67 15.31 -3.49 2.13
N GLY A 68 15.03 -2.64 3.12
CA GLY A 68 16.03 -1.90 3.88
C GLY A 68 16.57 -0.63 3.20
N GLN A 69 16.19 -0.35 1.95
CA GLN A 69 16.45 0.94 1.29
C GLN A 69 15.16 1.68 0.95
N ASP A 70 14.27 1.06 0.17
CA ASP A 70 13.02 1.69 -0.27
C ASP A 70 11.90 1.57 0.76
N TYR A 71 11.97 0.52 1.59
CA TYR A 71 11.06 0.31 2.72
C TYR A 71 11.76 -0.43 3.85
N PRO A 72 11.37 -0.16 5.11
CA PRO A 72 11.92 -0.82 6.29
C PRO A 72 11.53 -2.31 6.39
N VAL A 73 12.40 -3.09 7.04
CA VAL A 73 12.22 -4.53 7.33
C VAL A 73 12.52 -4.82 8.80
N LEU A 74 11.91 -4.03 9.68
CA LEU A 74 12.12 -4.10 11.12
C LEU A 74 11.62 -5.43 11.68
N ALA A 75 12.43 -6.04 12.55
CA ALA A 75 12.07 -7.26 13.28
C ALA A 75 11.36 -6.96 14.62
N SER A 76 11.48 -5.72 15.11
CA SER A 76 10.92 -5.24 16.37
C SER A 76 10.68 -3.74 16.29
N VAL A 77 9.78 -3.24 17.13
CA VAL A 77 9.55 -1.80 17.29
C VAL A 77 10.80 -1.14 17.90
N PRO A 78 11.41 -0.14 17.24
CA PRO A 78 12.51 0.65 17.78
C PRO A 78 11.99 1.66 18.82
N ASP A 79 12.88 2.14 19.69
CA ASP A 79 12.58 3.25 20.59
C ASP A 79 12.82 4.57 19.85
N THR A 80 11.73 5.24 19.48
CA THR A 80 11.73 6.51 18.74
C THR A 80 11.41 7.71 19.64
N GLY A 81 11.04 7.45 20.91
CA GLY A 81 10.51 8.46 21.81
C GLY A 81 9.06 8.86 21.53
N PHE A 82 8.32 8.15 20.67
CA PHE A 82 6.89 8.38 20.47
C PHE A 82 6.11 8.21 21.79
N ALA A 83 5.27 9.21 22.11
CA ALA A 83 4.45 9.23 23.32
C ALA A 83 3.02 9.65 22.98
N CYS A 84 2.04 8.99 23.62
CA CYS A 84 0.62 9.31 23.43
C CYS A 84 0.22 10.62 24.11
N GLU A 85 0.97 11.05 25.14
CA GLU A 85 0.79 12.30 25.83
C GLU A 85 1.06 13.53 24.95
N ASP A 86 1.85 13.35 23.88
CA ASP A 86 2.16 14.40 22.91
C ASP A 86 1.12 14.47 21.78
N GLN A 87 0.16 13.55 21.75
CA GLN A 87 -0.87 13.48 20.71
C GLN A 87 -2.17 14.15 21.16
N GLU A 88 -2.84 14.83 20.24
CA GLU A 88 -4.07 15.59 20.53
C GLU A 88 -5.29 14.68 20.81
N PHE A 89 -5.34 13.49 20.20
CA PHE A 89 -6.48 12.58 20.28
C PHE A 89 -6.06 11.14 20.58
N PRO A 90 -6.93 10.32 21.20
CA PRO A 90 -6.77 8.88 21.12
C PRO A 90 -6.94 8.42 19.67
N GLY A 91 -6.25 7.36 19.26
CA GLY A 91 -6.32 6.87 17.89
C GLY A 91 -5.07 6.16 17.40
N TYR A 92 -4.87 6.13 16.09
CA TYR A 92 -3.79 5.45 15.42
C TYR A 92 -2.80 6.47 14.86
N TYR A 93 -1.51 6.22 15.03
CA TYR A 93 -0.45 7.17 14.69
C TYR A 93 0.67 6.45 13.94
N ALA A 94 0.99 6.92 12.73
CA ALA A 94 2.21 6.55 12.01
C ALA A 94 3.43 7.05 12.80
N ASP A 95 4.40 6.19 13.04
CA ASP A 95 5.69 6.65 13.56
C ASP A 95 6.58 7.10 12.41
N THR A 96 6.70 8.42 12.26
CA THR A 96 7.44 9.06 11.19
C THR A 96 8.94 9.20 11.49
N ALA A 97 9.43 8.73 12.64
CA ALA A 97 10.87 8.72 12.91
C ALA A 97 11.61 7.85 11.89
N ASP A 98 12.83 8.24 11.51
CA ASP A 98 13.60 7.54 10.47
C ASP A 98 13.84 6.06 10.82
N GLU A 99 14.00 5.74 12.12
CA GLU A 99 14.22 4.38 12.59
C GLU A 99 12.97 3.50 12.49
N ALA A 100 11.77 4.10 12.56
CA ALA A 100 10.49 3.42 12.40
C ALA A 100 10.00 3.38 10.95
N GLY A 101 10.30 4.44 10.18
CA GLY A 101 10.01 4.57 8.75
C GLY A 101 8.55 4.34 8.38
N CYS A 102 7.61 4.71 9.26
CA CYS A 102 6.19 4.37 9.17
C CYS A 102 5.86 2.86 9.09
N GLN A 103 6.83 1.95 9.22
CA GLN A 103 6.51 0.53 9.41
C GLN A 103 5.84 0.33 10.76
N VAL A 104 6.28 1.11 11.74
CA VAL A 104 5.67 1.14 13.06
C VAL A 104 4.48 2.07 13.03
N PHE A 105 3.40 1.63 13.66
CA PHE A 105 2.33 2.50 14.06
C PHE A 105 1.95 2.22 15.51
N HIS A 106 1.39 3.25 16.12
CA HIS A 106 0.99 3.26 17.51
C HIS A 106 -0.52 3.38 17.64
N ILE A 107 -1.07 2.79 18.68
CA ILE A 107 -2.45 3.01 19.12
C ILE A 107 -2.39 3.70 20.47
N CYS A 108 -2.96 4.90 20.53
CA CYS A 108 -3.11 5.68 21.74
C CYS A 108 -4.52 5.51 22.30
N GLN A 109 -4.59 5.00 23.53
CA GLN A 109 -5.82 4.87 24.30
C GLN A 109 -6.17 6.22 24.98
N GLU A 110 -7.41 6.36 25.45
CA GLU A 110 -7.87 7.57 26.17
C GLU A 110 -7.05 7.88 27.44
N ASP A 111 -6.47 6.86 28.06
CA ASP A 111 -5.64 6.98 29.26
C ASP A 111 -4.13 7.05 28.96
N PHE A 112 -3.78 7.47 27.74
CA PHE A 112 -2.41 7.60 27.22
C PHE A 112 -1.61 6.29 27.17
N ARG A 113 -2.25 5.14 27.38
CA ARG A 113 -1.58 3.86 27.14
C ARG A 113 -1.24 3.72 25.67
N LEU A 114 -0.01 3.29 25.42
CA LEU A 114 0.60 3.12 24.12
C LEU A 114 0.70 1.62 23.78
N ASP A 115 0.08 1.22 22.68
CA ASP A 115 0.30 -0.08 22.05
C ASP A 115 1.03 0.14 20.72
N SER A 116 2.03 -0.67 20.39
CA SER A 116 2.87 -0.47 19.19
C SER A 116 2.93 -1.72 18.32
N PHE A 117 2.87 -1.53 17.01
CA PHE A 117 2.75 -2.62 16.04
C PHE A 117 3.62 -2.36 14.81
N LEU A 118 4.02 -3.45 14.15
CA LEU A 118 4.70 -3.42 12.86
C LEU A 118 3.72 -3.79 11.74
N CYS A 119 3.69 -2.97 10.69
CA CYS A 119 3.19 -3.35 9.39
C CYS A 119 4.05 -4.48 8.78
N PRO A 120 3.45 -5.41 8.01
CA PRO A 120 4.20 -6.43 7.29
C PRO A 120 5.29 -5.84 6.38
N ASN A 121 6.36 -6.60 6.16
CA ASN A 121 7.43 -6.19 5.23
C ASN A 121 6.88 -5.85 3.85
N GLY A 122 7.28 -4.70 3.30
CA GLY A 122 6.77 -4.15 2.04
C GLY A 122 5.58 -3.21 2.18
N THR A 123 5.08 -3.00 3.39
CA THR A 123 4.00 -2.06 3.69
C THR A 123 4.40 -1.10 4.80
N ILE A 124 3.82 0.09 4.80
CA ILE A 124 3.95 1.09 5.86
C ILE A 124 2.58 1.68 6.17
N PHE A 125 2.43 2.26 7.34
CA PHE A 125 1.16 2.74 7.83
C PHE A 125 0.72 4.00 7.08
N ASN A 126 -0.38 3.87 6.34
CA ASN A 126 -1.06 4.97 5.70
C ASN A 126 -1.98 5.65 6.72
N GLN A 127 -1.50 6.74 7.30
CA GLN A 127 -2.24 7.50 8.31
C GLN A 127 -3.61 7.98 7.82
N GLN A 128 -3.73 8.34 6.54
CA GLN A 128 -4.97 8.87 5.97
C GLN A 128 -6.11 7.84 5.97
N TYR A 129 -5.77 6.56 5.80
CA TYR A 129 -6.74 5.47 5.69
C TYR A 129 -6.70 4.48 6.85
N PHE A 130 -5.81 4.69 7.83
CA PHE A 130 -5.63 3.85 9.01
C PHE A 130 -5.36 2.37 8.67
N ILE A 131 -4.54 2.11 7.64
CA ILE A 131 -4.17 0.76 7.19
C ILE A 131 -2.68 0.69 6.87
N CYS A 132 -2.11 -0.51 6.89
CA CYS A 132 -0.82 -0.76 6.24
C CYS A 132 -1.05 -0.87 4.73
N ASP A 133 -0.48 0.04 3.94
CA ASP A 133 -0.54 0.04 2.48
C ASP A 133 0.87 -0.16 1.92
N TRP A 134 0.98 -0.47 0.64
CA TRP A 134 2.26 -0.64 -0.03
C TRP A 134 3.12 0.61 0.12
N TRP A 135 4.40 0.40 0.37
CA TRP A 135 5.37 1.49 0.63
C TRP A 135 5.36 2.59 -0.44
N PHE A 136 5.12 2.24 -1.70
CA PHE A 136 5.08 3.19 -2.82
C PHE A 136 3.78 3.99 -2.93
N ASN A 137 2.74 3.66 -2.14
CA ASN A 137 1.47 4.39 -2.08
C ASN A 137 1.46 5.44 -0.94
N VAL A 138 2.44 5.40 -0.04
CA VAL A 138 2.44 6.19 1.19
C VAL A 138 3.68 7.07 1.21
N ASP A 139 3.46 8.36 1.38
CA ASP A 139 4.52 9.29 1.73
C ASP A 139 4.61 9.40 3.25
N CYS A 140 5.60 8.71 3.84
CA CYS A 140 5.76 8.63 5.29
C CYS A 140 5.91 10.02 5.93
N ALA A 141 6.63 10.93 5.28
CA ALA A 141 6.90 12.26 5.83
C ALA A 141 5.64 13.13 5.96
N SER A 142 4.63 12.93 5.12
CA SER A 142 3.35 13.65 5.20
C SER A 142 2.32 12.96 6.10
N SER A 143 2.63 11.80 6.68
CA SER A 143 1.68 11.06 7.53
C SER A 143 1.19 11.90 8.71
N SER A 144 2.05 12.71 9.33
CA SER A 144 1.65 13.58 10.46
C SER A 144 0.56 14.60 10.11
N GLU A 145 0.43 14.98 8.84
CA GLU A 145 -0.63 15.92 8.39
C GLU A 145 -2.03 15.33 8.58
N PHE A 146 -2.13 14.00 8.63
CA PHE A 146 -3.39 13.27 8.77
C PHE A 146 -3.69 12.83 10.21
N PHE A 147 -2.86 13.17 11.19
CA PHE A 147 -3.11 12.82 12.61
C PHE A 147 -4.43 13.37 13.15
N SER A 148 -4.89 14.51 12.63
CA SER A 148 -6.18 15.11 12.98
C SER A 148 -7.38 14.23 12.62
N LEU A 149 -7.22 13.26 11.70
CA LEU A 149 -8.30 12.34 11.35
C LEU A 149 -8.69 11.43 12.52
N ASN A 150 -7.81 11.23 13.51
CA ASN A 150 -8.11 10.47 14.72
C ASN A 150 -9.30 11.04 15.50
N ALA A 151 -9.55 12.35 15.42
CA ALA A 151 -10.73 12.98 16.02
C ALA A 151 -12.07 12.42 15.50
N ASN A 152 -12.07 11.78 14.33
CA ASN A 152 -13.27 11.23 13.72
C ASN A 152 -13.47 9.73 14.03
N ILE A 153 -12.57 9.11 14.79
CA ILE A 153 -12.68 7.69 15.14
C ILE A 153 -13.80 7.51 16.17
N GLY A 154 -14.80 6.69 15.83
CA GLY A 154 -15.93 6.42 16.72
C GLY A 154 -17.04 7.48 16.69
N GLU A 155 -16.84 8.58 15.94
CA GLU A 155 -17.89 9.58 15.67
C GLU A 155 -19.03 8.92 14.88
N LEU A 156 -20.17 8.74 15.54
CA LEU A 156 -21.41 8.34 14.87
C LEU A 156 -22.02 9.60 14.24
N PRO A 157 -22.37 9.58 12.94
CA PRO A 157 -23.04 10.72 12.35
C PRO A 157 -24.34 10.99 13.11
N ASP A 158 -24.59 12.26 13.43
CA ASP A 158 -25.83 12.70 14.04
C ASP A 158 -27.04 12.11 13.31
N ALA A 159 -28.19 12.00 14.00
CA ALA A 159 -29.41 11.39 13.45
C ALA A 159 -29.80 11.93 12.05
N GLN A 160 -29.42 13.17 11.73
CA GLN A 160 -29.61 13.81 10.42
C GLN A 160 -28.64 13.29 9.35
N GLY A 161 -27.38 13.04 9.70
CA GLY A 161 -26.38 12.38 8.86
C GLY A 161 -26.68 10.89 8.66
N ALA A 162 -27.14 10.21 9.71
CA ALA A 162 -27.61 8.82 9.63
C ALA A 162 -28.80 8.67 8.68
N ALA A 163 -29.79 9.58 8.72
CA ALA A 163 -30.92 9.59 7.79
C ALA A 163 -30.49 9.78 6.32
N SER A 164 -29.40 10.52 6.08
CA SER A 164 -28.84 10.75 4.75
C SER A 164 -28.03 9.55 4.26
N ALA A 165 -27.28 8.87 5.14
CA ALA A 165 -26.62 7.60 4.81
C ALA A 165 -27.62 6.47 4.57
N LEU A 166 -28.73 6.42 5.32
CA LEU A 166 -29.85 5.49 5.10
C LEU A 166 -30.59 5.77 3.80
N SER A 167 -30.72 7.04 3.38
CA SER A 167 -31.35 7.39 2.10
C SER A 167 -30.46 7.05 0.90
N VAL A 168 -29.15 7.32 0.97
CA VAL A 168 -28.14 6.79 0.02
C VAL A 168 -28.19 5.26 0.02
N SER A 169 -28.42 4.66 1.18
CA SER A 169 -28.49 3.22 1.30
C SER A 169 -29.71 2.59 0.64
N ASN A 170 -30.84 3.27 0.76
CA ASN A 170 -32.06 2.91 0.05
C ASN A 170 -31.95 3.22 -1.45
N SER A 171 -31.12 4.20 -1.86
CA SER A 171 -30.84 4.45 -3.28
C SER A 171 -30.04 3.33 -3.94
N TYR A 172 -29.08 2.68 -3.26
CA TYR A 172 -28.40 1.49 -3.80
C TYR A 172 -29.31 0.26 -3.85
N LYS A 173 -30.22 0.09 -2.86
CA LYS A 173 -31.22 -0.99 -2.88
C LYS A 173 -32.32 -0.76 -3.91
N SER A 174 -32.68 0.49 -4.20
CA SER A 174 -33.69 0.85 -5.20
C SER A 174 -33.20 0.63 -6.65
N HIS A 175 -31.89 0.49 -6.87
CA HIS A 175 -31.34 0.13 -8.19
C HIS A 175 -31.42 -1.37 -8.52
N SER A 176 -31.90 -2.24 -7.62
CA SER A 176 -32.12 -3.67 -7.95
C SER A 176 -33.40 -3.93 -8.76
N GLY A 177 -34.10 -2.87 -9.20
CA GLY A 177 -35.36 -2.98 -9.94
C GLY A 177 -35.41 -2.28 -11.30
N ARG A 178 -34.30 -1.71 -11.80
CA ARG A 178 -34.28 -1.02 -13.10
C ARG A 178 -33.43 -1.79 -14.10
N SER A 179 -34.07 -2.30 -15.15
CA SER A 179 -33.42 -2.97 -16.28
C SER A 179 -32.19 -2.21 -16.73
N VAL A 180 -31.04 -2.89 -16.66
CA VAL A 180 -29.75 -2.41 -17.15
C VAL A 180 -29.88 -2.11 -18.63
N THR A 181 -29.91 -0.84 -19.02
CA THR A 181 -29.61 -0.44 -20.39
C THR A 181 -28.09 -0.53 -20.61
N PRO A 182 -27.60 -1.02 -21.76
CA PRO A 182 -26.18 -1.27 -21.96
C PRO A 182 -25.36 0.03 -21.90
N PHE A 183 -24.14 -0.09 -21.37
CA PHE A 183 -23.12 0.96 -21.34
C PHE A 183 -23.00 1.68 -22.67
N HIS A 184 -23.16 3.01 -22.66
CA HIS A 184 -22.69 3.85 -23.75
C HIS A 184 -21.18 4.05 -23.59
N GLN A 185 -20.46 3.54 -24.59
CA GLN A 185 -19.02 3.64 -24.74
C GLN A 185 -18.58 5.11 -24.76
N TYR A 186 -17.77 5.54 -23.78
CA TYR A 186 -17.05 6.80 -23.89
C TYR A 186 -15.92 6.64 -24.92
N PRO A 187 -15.78 7.57 -25.90
CA PRO A 187 -14.63 7.57 -26.79
C PRO A 187 -13.36 8.01 -26.03
N PRO A 188 -12.17 7.50 -26.38
CA PRO A 188 -10.92 7.89 -25.74
C PRO A 188 -10.57 9.35 -26.05
N PRO A 189 -9.84 10.04 -25.16
CA PRO A 189 -9.46 11.44 -25.35
C PRO A 189 -8.44 11.59 -26.48
N SER A 190 -8.65 12.60 -27.33
CA SER A 190 -7.72 12.98 -28.39
C SER A 190 -6.40 13.50 -27.80
N VAL A 191 -5.30 12.88 -28.21
CA VAL A 191 -3.94 13.36 -27.92
C VAL A 191 -3.66 14.56 -28.85
N LEU A 192 -3.29 15.70 -28.27
CA LEU A 192 -2.72 16.85 -28.98
C LEU A 192 -1.20 16.66 -29.15
#